data_AF-A0AA39X4K0-F1
#
_entry.id   AF-A0AA39X4K0-F1
#
_cell.length_a   1.000
_cell.length_b   1.000
_cell.length_c   1.000
_cell.angle_alpha   90.00
_cell.angle_beta   90.00
_cell.angle_gamma   90.00
#
_symmetry.space_group_name_H-M   'P 1'
#
loop_
_entity.id
_entity.type
_entity.pdbx_description
1 polymer ?
#
loop_
_entity_poly.entity_id
_entity_poly.type
_entity_poly.pdbx_seq_one_letter_code
_entity_poly.pdbx_strand_id
1 'polypeptide(L)'
;MVIRGRDAGQLDQILGDFIDNPHHLTSARERYDRSPGPSQSGTTTRGSSETPLTPEEQKKRERELQEYSQKQRWRFAIPYEQFNAEVILEQCREWQELGKDPDKMAPDYSRDRARKNVKSSWVEQGIWRKEWKTEAADHPPASWKHELPRPPDMTEKEHAASRPFYRFLNELERDRLILEQERGQLAEQSPSPDINTLAYHRVKDRWVQMGLWNDDWGILPGVAWLYEDLPKDSCPPAVEAVEADKTSKRVKKRTPIARDREAERRSTRLAAKKVAAEHAGGLERQVGSPVTKRTLGGRVRK
;
A
#
# COMPACT_ATOMS: atom_id res chain seq x y z
N MET A 1 -22.11 12.46 21.74
CA MET A 1 -22.63 13.27 20.62
C MET A 1 -22.34 12.50 19.34
N VAL A 2 -23.35 11.79 18.83
CA VAL A 2 -23.23 10.92 17.65
C VAL A 2 -23.61 11.74 16.43
N ILE A 3 -22.64 12.04 15.56
CA ILE A 3 -22.90 12.69 14.27
C ILE A 3 -23.40 11.59 13.33
N ARG A 4 -24.73 11.46 13.20
CA ARG A 4 -25.34 10.63 12.16
C ARG A 4 -25.04 11.27 10.80
N GLY A 5 -24.46 10.49 9.89
CA GLY A 5 -24.13 10.90 8.53
C GLY A 5 -25.35 11.48 7.83
N ARG A 6 -25.20 12.69 7.29
CA ARG A 6 -26.18 13.27 6.36
C ARG A 6 -26.17 12.45 5.08
N ASP A 7 -27.37 12.19 4.58
CA ASP A 7 -27.65 11.39 3.41
C ASP A 7 -27.11 12.07 2.16
N ALA A 8 -26.37 11.34 1.32
CA ALA A 8 -25.67 11.91 0.16
C ALA A 8 -26.64 12.56 -0.86
N GLY A 9 -27.88 12.09 -0.94
CA GLY A 9 -28.91 12.67 -1.80
C GLY A 9 -29.30 14.11 -1.40
N GLN A 10 -29.07 14.50 -0.15
CA GLN A 10 -29.36 15.86 0.30
C GLN A 10 -28.33 16.88 -0.20
N LEU A 11 -27.08 16.44 -0.46
CA LEU A 11 -26.04 17.32 -0.99
C LEU A 11 -26.24 17.63 -2.47
N ASP A 12 -26.67 16.66 -3.27
CA ASP A 12 -26.97 16.89 -4.70
C ASP A 12 -28.15 17.83 -4.89
N GLN A 13 -29.17 17.73 -4.03
CA GLN A 13 -30.31 18.64 -4.06
C GLN A 13 -29.94 20.06 -3.64
N ILE A 14 -29.07 20.20 -2.62
CA ILE A 14 -28.52 21.50 -2.21
C ILE A 14 -27.66 22.11 -3.33
N LEU A 15 -26.83 21.30 -4.01
CA LEU A 15 -26.00 21.76 -5.13
C LEU A 15 -26.83 22.17 -6.35
N GLY A 16 -27.92 21.44 -6.65
CA GLY A 16 -28.89 21.81 -7.68
C GLY A 16 -29.56 23.15 -7.38
N ASP A 17 -30.08 23.32 -6.15
CA ASP A 17 -30.71 24.58 -5.71
C ASP A 17 -29.75 25.78 -5.80
N PHE A 18 -28.43 25.57 -5.66
CA PHE A 18 -27.43 26.62 -5.82
C PHE A 18 -27.20 27.05 -7.27
N ILE A 19 -27.34 26.14 -8.24
CA ILE A 19 -27.21 26.46 -9.66
C ILE A 19 -28.42 27.28 -10.12
N ASP A 20 -29.60 26.90 -9.65
CA ASP A 20 -30.85 27.56 -10.06
C ASP A 20 -31.09 28.90 -9.36
N ASN A 21 -30.44 29.17 -8.22
CA ASN A 21 -30.65 30.41 -7.47
C ASN A 21 -29.36 31.02 -6.87
N PRO A 22 -28.54 31.71 -7.67
CA PRO A 22 -27.24 32.25 -7.23
C PRO A 22 -27.35 33.33 -6.16
N HIS A 23 -28.53 33.96 -5.97
CA HIS A 23 -28.76 34.97 -4.92
C HIS A 23 -28.74 34.40 -3.50
N HIS A 24 -28.96 33.09 -3.35
CA HIS A 24 -28.87 32.42 -2.04
C HIS A 24 -27.45 32.42 -1.47
N LEU A 25 -26.42 32.33 -2.33
CA LEU A 25 -25.01 32.43 -1.92
C LEU A 25 -24.67 33.82 -1.40
N THR A 26 -25.14 34.86 -2.07
CA THR A 26 -24.93 36.25 -1.65
C THR A 26 -25.62 36.53 -0.30
N SER A 27 -26.86 36.05 -0.12
CA SER A 27 -27.61 36.20 1.12
C SER A 27 -27.05 35.33 2.27
N ALA A 28 -26.43 34.20 1.96
CA ALA A 28 -25.70 33.39 2.93
C ALA A 28 -24.38 34.06 3.34
N ARG A 29 -23.64 34.64 2.37
CA ARG A 29 -22.42 35.42 2.65
C ARG A 29 -22.69 36.64 3.51
N GLU A 30 -23.73 37.41 3.21
CA GLU A 30 -24.13 38.58 4.01
C GLU A 30 -24.44 38.22 5.47
N ARG A 31 -24.92 37.00 5.74
CA ARG A 31 -25.15 36.53 7.13
C ARG A 31 -23.85 36.31 7.91
N TYR A 32 -22.74 36.02 7.24
CA TYR A 32 -21.43 35.88 7.87
C TYR A 32 -20.69 37.22 7.99
N ASP A 33 -20.99 38.17 7.11
CA ASP A 33 -20.44 39.54 7.19
C ASP A 33 -21.15 40.40 8.25
N ARG A 34 -22.39 40.06 8.64
CA ARG A 34 -23.00 40.62 9.84
C ARG A 34 -22.30 40.08 11.07
N SER A 35 -21.48 40.92 11.67
CA SER A 35 -20.87 40.66 12.99
C SER A 35 -21.94 40.08 13.92
N PRO A 36 -21.70 38.92 14.56
CA PRO A 36 -22.68 38.30 15.43
C PRO A 36 -23.09 39.33 16.49
N GLY A 37 -24.39 39.58 16.60
CA GLY A 37 -24.92 40.47 17.62
C GLY A 37 -24.46 40.04 19.02
N PRO A 38 -24.44 40.95 20.00
CA PRO A 38 -23.96 40.65 21.34
C PRO A 38 -24.81 39.55 21.97
N SER A 39 -24.32 38.31 21.90
CA SER A 39 -24.93 37.16 22.55
C SER A 39 -24.85 37.36 24.05
N GLN A 40 -25.99 37.66 24.68
CA GLN A 40 -26.12 37.59 26.12
C GLN A 40 -26.21 36.13 26.56
N SER A 41 -25.41 35.82 27.58
CA SER A 41 -25.49 34.66 28.47
C SER A 41 -24.83 33.35 28.03
N GLY A 42 -23.84 32.97 28.85
CA GLY A 42 -23.70 31.59 29.30
C GLY A 42 -22.35 30.94 29.04
N THR A 43 -21.36 31.29 29.86
CA THR A 43 -20.17 30.44 30.12
C THR A 43 -19.37 30.05 28.88
N THR A 44 -18.80 31.05 28.21
CA THR A 44 -17.65 30.84 27.32
C THR A 44 -16.48 30.36 28.16
N THR A 45 -16.07 29.10 27.98
CA THR A 45 -14.71 28.65 28.29
C THR A 45 -13.77 29.64 27.62
N ARG A 46 -13.18 30.51 28.45
CA ARG A 46 -12.26 31.59 28.09
C ARG A 46 -11.24 31.03 27.11
N GLY A 47 -11.48 31.27 25.82
CA GLY A 47 -10.54 30.91 24.76
C GLY A 47 -9.24 31.60 25.11
N SER A 48 -8.19 30.80 25.29
CA SER A 48 -6.84 31.29 25.48
C SER A 48 -6.58 32.28 24.36
N SER A 49 -6.57 33.57 24.71
CA SER A 49 -6.16 34.63 23.81
C SER A 49 -4.77 34.25 23.35
N GLU A 50 -4.65 33.78 22.11
CA GLU A 50 -3.35 33.49 21.52
C GLU A 50 -2.62 34.83 21.45
N THR A 51 -1.74 35.04 22.42
CA THR A 51 -0.82 36.17 22.42
C THR A 51 -0.13 36.15 21.06
N PRO A 52 -0.11 37.27 20.31
CA PRO A 52 0.58 37.35 19.04
C PRO A 52 2.01 36.83 19.22
N LEU A 53 2.36 35.78 18.47
CA LEU A 53 3.69 35.18 18.51
C LEU A 53 4.73 36.26 18.24
N THR A 54 5.79 36.26 19.04
CA THR A 54 6.94 37.10 18.74
C THR A 54 7.57 36.66 17.41
N PRO A 55 8.24 37.56 16.66
CA PRO A 55 8.93 37.18 15.42
C PRO A 55 9.93 36.03 15.58
N GLU A 56 10.53 35.87 16.77
CA GLU A 56 11.44 34.77 17.09
C GLU A 56 10.71 33.43 17.22
N GLU A 57 9.56 33.41 17.91
CA GLU A 57 8.74 32.21 18.01
C GLU A 57 8.15 31.80 16.66
N GLN A 58 7.78 32.76 15.82
CA GLN A 58 7.34 32.48 14.45
C GLN A 58 8.45 31.79 13.65
N LYS A 59 9.67 32.35 13.64
CA LYS A 59 10.82 31.74 12.97
C LYS A 59 11.15 30.35 13.51
N LYS A 60 11.04 30.15 14.83
CA LYS A 60 11.24 28.84 15.46
C LYS A 60 10.20 27.84 14.98
N ARG A 61 8.92 28.21 14.96
CA ARG A 61 7.82 27.38 14.47
C ARG A 61 7.98 27.03 12.99
N GLU A 62 8.37 27.99 12.16
CA GLU A 62 8.65 27.77 10.75
C GLU A 62 9.80 26.76 10.56
N ARG A 63 10.88 26.88 11.35
CA ARG A 63 11.99 25.92 11.34
C ARG A 63 11.54 24.53 11.77
N GLU A 64 10.78 24.41 12.85
CA GLU A 64 10.25 23.12 13.34
C GLU A 64 9.33 22.46 12.30
N LEU A 65 8.49 23.24 11.61
CA LEU A 65 7.65 22.74 10.51
C LEU A 65 8.49 22.31 9.31
N GLN A 66 9.55 23.05 8.98
CA GLN A 66 10.48 22.70 7.91
C GLN A 66 11.23 21.42 8.23
N GLU A 67 11.76 21.27 9.45
CA GLU A 67 12.43 20.05 9.92
C GLU A 67 11.47 18.85 9.94
N TYR A 68 10.24 19.05 10.42
CA TYR A 68 9.21 18.01 10.41
C TYR A 68 8.87 17.57 8.98
N SER A 69 8.69 18.52 8.07
CA SER A 69 8.44 18.25 6.64
C SER A 69 9.60 17.47 6.01
N GLN A 70 10.85 17.90 6.24
CA GLN A 70 12.03 17.17 5.77
C GLN A 70 12.09 15.75 6.33
N LYS A 71 11.80 15.59 7.62
CA LYS A 71 11.76 14.26 8.27
C LYS A 71 10.66 13.37 7.70
N GLN A 72 9.49 13.92 7.37
CA GLN A 72 8.43 13.15 6.71
C GLN A 72 8.85 12.73 5.30
N ARG A 73 9.41 13.64 4.50
CA ARG A 73 9.95 13.32 3.17
C ARG A 73 11.02 12.23 3.25
N TRP A 74 11.90 12.31 4.25
CA TRP A 74 12.93 11.30 4.53
C TRP A 74 12.32 9.93 4.82
N ARG A 75 11.26 9.88 5.64
CA ARG A 75 10.56 8.63 5.96
C ARG A 75 9.99 7.97 4.72
N PHE A 76 9.35 8.70 3.81
CA PHE A 76 8.80 8.06 2.61
C PHE A 76 9.87 7.63 1.61
N ALA A 77 11.07 8.18 1.71
CA ALA A 77 12.17 7.87 0.82
C ALA A 77 12.98 6.65 1.26
N ILE A 78 12.73 6.02 2.41
CA ILE A 78 13.38 4.74 2.78
C ILE A 78 12.60 3.53 2.25
N PRO A 79 13.27 2.41 1.89
CA PRO A 79 12.63 1.28 1.20
C PRO A 79 11.45 0.69 1.96
N TYR A 80 11.56 0.59 3.29
CA TYR A 80 10.52 0.01 4.15
C TYR A 80 9.22 0.81 4.11
N GLU A 81 9.30 2.11 4.35
CA GLU A 81 8.12 2.97 4.39
C GLU A 81 7.51 3.11 3.01
N GLN A 82 8.34 3.19 1.96
CA GLN A 82 7.84 3.26 0.59
C GLN A 82 7.12 1.97 0.17
N PHE A 83 7.70 0.81 0.50
CA PHE A 83 7.05 -0.47 0.27
C PHE A 83 5.70 -0.55 1.00
N ASN A 84 5.65 -0.13 2.28
CA ASN A 84 4.40 -0.11 3.03
C ASN A 84 3.37 0.86 2.46
N ALA A 85 3.79 2.05 2.02
CA ALA A 85 2.90 3.02 1.39
C ALA A 85 2.27 2.43 0.12
N GLU A 86 3.04 1.76 -0.73
CA GLU A 86 2.51 1.07 -1.90
C GLU A 86 1.58 -0.10 -1.54
N VAL A 87 1.88 -0.84 -0.47
CA VAL A 87 0.98 -1.90 0.02
C VAL A 87 -0.36 -1.33 0.47
N ILE A 88 -0.37 -0.16 1.13
CA ILE A 88 -1.60 0.52 1.53
C ILE A 88 -2.37 0.98 0.28
N LEU A 89 -1.70 1.57 -0.70
CA LEU A 89 -2.35 2.01 -1.94
C LEU A 89 -2.94 0.83 -2.74
N GLU A 90 -2.19 -0.26 -2.86
CA GLU A 90 -2.64 -1.50 -3.50
C GLU A 90 -3.84 -2.10 -2.77
N GLN A 91 -3.79 -2.13 -1.43
CA GLN A 91 -4.91 -2.56 -0.59
C GLN A 91 -6.15 -1.67 -0.82
N CYS A 92 -5.98 -0.35 -0.87
CA CYS A 92 -7.08 0.56 -1.16
C CYS A 92 -7.66 0.34 -2.58
N ARG A 93 -6.83 0.03 -3.57
CA ARG A 93 -7.29 -0.30 -4.93
C ARG A 93 -8.14 -1.57 -4.93
N GLU A 94 -7.65 -2.64 -4.31
CA GLU A 94 -8.41 -3.89 -4.19
C GLU A 94 -9.76 -3.68 -3.48
N TRP A 95 -9.80 -2.82 -2.45
CA TRP A 95 -11.04 -2.45 -1.76
C TRP A 95 -12.03 -1.70 -2.65
N GLN A 96 -11.54 -0.86 -3.57
CA GLN A 96 -12.40 -0.17 -4.53
C GLN A 96 -12.97 -1.14 -5.58
N GLU A 97 -12.16 -2.09 -6.06
CA GLU A 97 -12.57 -3.09 -7.06
C GLU A 97 -13.60 -4.10 -6.53
N LEU A 98 -13.46 -4.56 -5.28
CA LEU A 98 -14.34 -5.58 -4.69
C LEU A 98 -15.74 -5.08 -4.34
N GLY A 99 -15.97 -3.77 -4.44
CA GLY A 99 -17.20 -3.14 -3.99
C GLY A 99 -17.26 -3.02 -2.46
N LYS A 100 -17.98 -2.00 -1.99
CA LYS A 100 -18.00 -1.48 -0.61
C LYS A 100 -18.53 -2.43 0.48
N ASP A 101 -18.46 -3.75 0.33
CA ASP A 101 -18.93 -4.70 1.36
C ASP A 101 -17.77 -5.04 2.31
N PRO A 102 -17.57 -4.26 3.40
CA PRO A 102 -16.39 -4.36 4.25
C PRO A 102 -16.47 -5.62 5.12
N ASP A 103 -17.66 -6.21 5.25
CA ASP A 103 -17.93 -7.38 6.08
C ASP A 103 -17.47 -8.68 5.42
N LYS A 104 -17.23 -8.67 4.11
CA LYS A 104 -16.79 -9.85 3.35
C LYS A 104 -15.28 -10.05 3.30
N MET A 105 -14.48 -9.07 3.71
CA MET A 105 -13.02 -9.17 3.61
C MET A 105 -12.38 -9.14 4.99
N ALA A 106 -11.76 -10.26 5.38
CA ALA A 106 -10.90 -10.29 6.56
C ALA A 106 -9.74 -9.29 6.34
N PRO A 107 -9.54 -8.28 7.22
CA PRO A 107 -8.54 -7.22 7.04
C PRO A 107 -7.13 -7.75 6.74
N ASP A 108 -6.76 -8.88 7.35
CA ASP A 108 -5.44 -9.50 7.19
C ASP A 108 -5.24 -10.13 5.80
N TYR A 109 -6.30 -10.65 5.17
CA TYR A 109 -6.20 -11.32 3.87
C TYR A 109 -5.88 -10.35 2.73
N SER A 110 -6.45 -9.14 2.79
CA SER A 110 -6.21 -8.09 1.80
C SER A 110 -4.77 -7.57 1.84
N ARG A 111 -4.24 -7.36 3.06
CA ARG A 111 -2.90 -6.80 3.23
C ARG A 111 -1.81 -7.76 2.73
N ASP A 112 -1.96 -9.06 2.99
CA ASP A 112 -0.99 -10.07 2.52
C ASP A 112 -0.97 -10.19 0.99
N ARG A 113 -2.14 -10.08 0.36
CA ARG A 113 -2.24 -10.09 -1.11
C ARG A 113 -1.61 -8.84 -1.71
N ALA A 114 -1.99 -7.66 -1.22
CA ALA A 114 -1.39 -6.39 -1.65
C ALA A 114 0.13 -6.41 -1.49
N ARG A 115 0.63 -6.91 -0.36
CA ARG A 115 2.07 -7.10 -0.10
C ARG A 115 2.75 -8.01 -1.11
N LYS A 116 2.13 -9.13 -1.47
CA LYS A 116 2.66 -10.03 -2.50
C LYS A 116 2.69 -9.36 -3.86
N ASN A 117 1.64 -8.63 -4.25
CA ASN A 117 1.59 -7.93 -5.53
C ASN A 117 2.69 -6.86 -5.63
N VAL A 118 2.82 -6.01 -4.60
CA VAL A 118 3.86 -4.96 -4.55
C VAL A 118 5.25 -5.59 -4.58
N LYS A 119 5.49 -6.64 -3.79
CA LYS A 119 6.77 -7.37 -3.80
C LYS A 119 7.09 -7.96 -5.17
N SER A 120 6.14 -8.61 -5.83
CA SER A 120 6.33 -9.14 -7.18
C SER A 120 6.71 -8.02 -8.15
N SER A 121 6.03 -6.87 -8.07
CA SER A 121 6.37 -5.72 -8.92
C SER A 121 7.78 -5.18 -8.65
N TRP A 122 8.21 -5.10 -7.38
CA TRP A 122 9.57 -4.69 -7.05
C TRP A 122 10.63 -5.70 -7.53
N VAL A 123 10.31 -6.99 -7.56
CA VAL A 123 11.17 -8.03 -8.13
C VAL A 123 11.30 -7.83 -9.65
N GLU A 124 10.19 -7.62 -10.35
CA GLU A 124 10.17 -7.37 -11.80
C GLU A 124 10.95 -6.11 -12.19
N GLN A 125 10.83 -5.05 -11.39
CA GLN A 125 11.60 -3.81 -11.57
C GLN A 125 13.09 -3.95 -11.20
N GLY A 126 13.52 -5.09 -10.65
CA GLY A 126 14.89 -5.30 -10.20
C GLY A 126 15.27 -4.53 -8.93
N ILE A 127 14.30 -3.93 -8.24
CA ILE A 127 14.46 -3.20 -6.98
C ILE A 127 14.65 -4.18 -5.83
N TRP A 128 13.84 -5.25 -5.80
CA TRP A 128 13.88 -6.25 -4.74
C TRP A 128 15.12 -7.13 -4.85
N ARG A 129 15.88 -7.26 -3.76
CA ARG A 129 17.09 -8.09 -3.73
C ARG A 129 16.81 -9.53 -3.33
N LYS A 130 17.60 -10.48 -3.85
CA LYS A 130 17.48 -11.90 -3.48
C LYS A 130 17.85 -12.15 -2.02
N GLU A 131 18.67 -11.28 -1.45
CA GLU A 131 19.14 -11.33 -0.07
C GLU A 131 18.09 -10.81 0.93
N TRP A 132 17.04 -10.11 0.48
CA TRP A 132 15.90 -9.69 1.30
C TRP A 132 14.93 -10.86 1.62
N LYS A 133 15.43 -12.10 1.56
CA LYS A 133 14.67 -13.35 1.77
C LYS A 133 14.81 -13.90 3.18
N THR A 134 15.38 -13.16 4.13
CA THR A 134 15.53 -13.66 5.50
C THR A 134 14.16 -14.07 6.04
N GLU A 135 14.03 -15.33 6.44
CA GLU A 135 12.77 -15.99 6.82
C GLU A 135 12.00 -15.29 7.97
N ALA A 136 12.64 -14.33 8.64
CA ALA A 136 12.07 -13.54 9.73
C ALA A 136 11.49 -12.18 9.29
N ALA A 137 11.80 -11.68 8.09
CA ALA A 137 11.47 -10.32 7.67
C ALA A 137 10.92 -10.29 6.24
N ASP A 138 9.59 -10.37 6.10
CA ASP A 138 8.90 -10.14 4.82
C ASP A 138 8.96 -8.66 4.35
N HIS A 139 9.84 -7.85 4.92
CA HIS A 139 9.94 -6.42 4.67
C HIS A 139 11.35 -6.06 4.18
N PRO A 140 11.50 -5.07 3.28
CA PRO A 140 12.80 -4.66 2.81
C PRO A 140 13.62 -4.05 3.96
N PRO A 141 14.96 -4.09 3.88
CA PRO A 141 15.84 -3.44 4.86
C PRO A 141 15.73 -1.91 4.76
N ALA A 142 16.40 -1.22 5.68
CA ALA A 142 16.42 0.24 5.74
C ALA A 142 17.16 0.92 4.57
N SER A 143 17.97 0.17 3.81
CA SER A 143 18.84 0.73 2.76
C SER A 143 18.44 0.28 1.36
N TRP A 144 18.53 1.18 0.39
CA TRP A 144 18.19 0.91 -1.00
C TRP A 144 19.20 0.03 -1.71
N LYS A 145 18.83 -0.42 -2.92
CA LYS A 145 19.72 -1.19 -3.78
C LYS A 145 20.99 -0.41 -4.16
N HIS A 146 20.80 0.84 -4.58
CA HIS A 146 21.86 1.70 -5.09
C HIS A 146 22.79 2.27 -4.00
N GLU A 147 22.40 2.22 -2.73
CA GLU A 147 23.21 2.74 -1.61
C GLU A 147 24.35 1.79 -1.20
N LEU A 148 24.21 0.50 -1.50
CA LEU A 148 25.28 -0.46 -1.23
C LEU A 148 26.23 -0.55 -2.43
N PRO A 149 27.51 -0.92 -2.20
CA PRO A 149 28.46 -1.17 -3.27
C PRO A 149 27.85 -2.10 -4.32
N ARG A 150 27.99 -1.71 -5.60
CA ARG A 150 27.49 -2.49 -6.73
C ARG A 150 28.21 -3.83 -6.80
N PRO A 151 27.49 -4.97 -6.77
CA PRO A 151 28.09 -6.27 -7.02
C PRO A 151 28.72 -6.35 -8.42
N PRO A 152 29.82 -7.09 -8.60
CA PRO A 152 30.53 -7.14 -9.88
C PRO A 152 29.72 -7.81 -11.01
N ASP A 153 28.74 -8.64 -10.66
CA ASP A 153 27.83 -9.34 -11.57
C ASP A 153 26.59 -8.52 -11.94
N MET A 154 26.41 -7.32 -11.37
CA MET A 154 25.22 -6.50 -11.54
C MET A 154 25.45 -5.34 -12.50
N THR A 155 24.52 -5.11 -13.41
CA THR A 155 24.58 -3.97 -14.32
C THR A 155 24.27 -2.65 -13.59
N GLU A 156 24.77 -1.53 -14.13
CA GLU A 156 24.46 -0.20 -13.59
C GLU A 156 22.95 0.07 -13.60
N LYS A 157 22.24 -0.36 -14.66
CA LYS A 157 20.79 -0.21 -14.76
C LYS A 157 20.07 -0.95 -13.64
N GLU A 158 20.46 -2.19 -13.34
CA GLU A 158 19.86 -2.98 -12.26
C GLU A 158 20.19 -2.43 -10.87
N HIS A 159 21.37 -1.85 -10.68
CA HIS A 159 21.78 -1.23 -9.43
C HIS A 159 21.00 0.08 -9.20
N ALA A 160 20.92 0.89 -10.25
CA ALA A 160 20.21 2.16 -10.28
C ALA A 160 18.68 2.03 -10.38
N ALA A 161 18.12 0.82 -10.55
CA ALA A 161 16.68 0.60 -10.65
C ALA A 161 15.84 1.17 -9.48
N SER A 162 16.49 1.35 -8.32
CA SER A 162 15.89 1.95 -7.12
C SER A 162 16.05 3.47 -7.01
N ARG A 163 16.67 4.12 -8.00
CA ARG A 163 16.81 5.57 -8.06
C ARG A 163 15.47 6.20 -8.51
N PRO A 164 15.17 7.45 -8.09
CA PRO A 164 13.89 8.09 -8.40
C PRO A 164 13.58 8.08 -9.91
N PHE A 165 14.54 8.49 -10.74
CA PHE A 165 14.37 8.51 -12.19
C PHE A 165 13.90 7.18 -12.79
N TYR A 166 14.62 6.08 -12.53
CA TYR A 166 14.27 4.77 -13.11
C TYR A 166 12.96 4.23 -12.56
N ARG A 167 12.68 4.46 -11.26
CA ARG A 167 11.42 4.06 -10.65
C ARG A 167 10.24 4.80 -11.29
N PHE A 168 10.36 6.12 -11.45
CA PHE A 168 9.33 6.94 -12.06
C PHE A 168 9.03 6.48 -13.49
N LEU A 169 10.05 6.17 -14.28
CA LEU A 169 9.86 5.64 -15.64
C LEU A 169 9.12 4.29 -15.65
N ASN A 170 9.46 3.37 -14.73
CA ASN A 170 8.75 2.10 -14.62
C ASN A 170 7.27 2.30 -14.26
N GLU A 171 6.98 3.20 -13.30
CA GLU A 171 5.61 3.54 -12.93
C GLU A 171 4.85 4.23 -14.07
N LEU A 172 5.53 5.09 -14.82
CA LEU A 172 4.97 5.77 -16.00
C LEU A 172 4.59 4.78 -17.09
N GLU A 173 5.46 3.81 -17.41
CA GLU A 173 5.17 2.77 -18.39
C GLU A 173 3.98 1.91 -17.97
N ARG A 174 3.89 1.57 -16.67
CA ARG A 174 2.76 0.83 -16.10
C ARG A 174 1.46 1.60 -16.22
N ASP A 175 1.43 2.86 -15.79
CA ASP A 175 0.22 3.70 -15.83
C ASP A 175 -0.20 3.97 -17.30
N ARG A 176 0.75 4.07 -18.24
CA ARG A 176 0.45 4.16 -19.68
C ARG A 176 -0.30 2.92 -20.18
N LEU A 177 0.18 1.73 -19.84
CA LEU A 177 -0.46 0.48 -20.25
C LEU A 177 -1.87 0.33 -19.67
N ILE A 178 -2.06 0.73 -18.41
CA ILE A 178 -3.39 0.75 -17.76
C ILE A 178 -4.33 1.69 -18.52
N LEU A 179 -3.88 2.91 -18.84
CA LEU A 179 -4.68 3.89 -19.58
C LEU A 179 -5.01 3.44 -21.00
N GLU A 180 -4.08 2.79 -21.70
CA GLU A 180 -4.34 2.19 -23.02
C GLU A 180 -5.46 1.14 -22.94
N GLN A 181 -5.43 0.29 -21.90
CA GLN A 181 -6.44 -0.72 -21.66
C GLN A 181 -7.80 -0.13 -21.26
N GLU A 182 -7.82 0.90 -20.40
CA GLU A 182 -9.04 1.64 -20.01
C GLU A 182 -9.70 2.31 -21.23
N ARG A 183 -8.88 2.94 -22.08
CA ARG A 183 -9.36 3.61 -23.29
C ARG A 183 -9.93 2.63 -24.31
N GLY A 184 -9.36 1.43 -24.43
CA GLY A 184 -9.92 0.39 -25.29
C GLY A 184 -11.32 -0.08 -24.87
N GLN A 185 -11.70 0.11 -23.60
CA GLN A 185 -13.01 -0.29 -23.06
C GLN A 185 -14.07 0.81 -23.17
N LEU A 186 -13.66 2.08 -23.15
CA LEU A 186 -14.53 3.25 -23.24
C LEU A 186 -14.51 3.79 -24.68
N ALA A 187 -15.54 3.47 -25.46
CA ALA A 187 -15.69 3.89 -26.86
C ALA A 187 -15.48 5.41 -27.05
N GLU A 188 -14.92 5.77 -28.22
CA GLU A 188 -14.34 7.04 -28.71
C GLU A 188 -15.15 8.35 -28.48
N GLN A 189 -15.48 8.68 -27.24
CA GLN A 189 -16.23 9.90 -26.94
C GLN A 189 -15.28 10.95 -26.37
N SER A 190 -14.78 11.80 -27.26
CA SER A 190 -14.02 13.06 -27.04
C SER A 190 -12.51 13.00 -27.34
N PRO A 191 -11.91 14.13 -27.77
CA PRO A 191 -10.46 14.29 -27.87
C PRO A 191 -9.85 14.25 -26.46
N SER A 192 -9.59 13.03 -25.98
CA SER A 192 -8.90 12.80 -24.72
C SER A 192 -7.46 13.30 -24.81
N PRO A 193 -6.89 13.87 -23.72
CA PRO A 193 -5.47 14.19 -23.65
C PRO A 193 -4.59 13.01 -24.06
N ASP A 194 -3.38 13.29 -24.53
CA ASP A 194 -2.41 12.24 -24.89
C ASP A 194 -2.18 11.29 -23.69
N ILE A 195 -2.14 9.98 -23.97
CA ILE A 195 -2.05 8.93 -22.96
C ILE A 195 -0.79 9.13 -22.11
N ASN A 196 0.32 9.56 -22.72
CA ASN A 196 1.56 9.78 -21.97
C ASN A 196 1.43 10.96 -20.99
N THR A 197 0.69 12.01 -21.38
CA THR A 197 0.44 13.17 -20.52
C THR A 197 -0.40 12.76 -19.30
N LEU A 198 -1.46 11.98 -19.51
CA LEU A 198 -2.28 11.45 -18.42
C LEU A 198 -1.50 10.52 -17.50
N ALA A 199 -0.71 9.60 -18.06
CA ALA A 199 0.12 8.68 -17.29
C ALA A 199 1.12 9.46 -16.43
N TYR A 200 1.77 10.46 -17.01
CA TYR A 200 2.71 11.33 -16.31
C TYR A 200 2.05 12.06 -15.14
N HIS A 201 0.88 12.68 -15.34
CA HIS A 201 0.17 13.35 -14.27
C HIS A 201 -0.27 12.39 -13.17
N ARG A 202 -0.82 11.21 -13.52
CA ARG A 202 -1.21 10.19 -12.53
C ARG A 202 -0.03 9.76 -11.65
N VAL A 203 1.13 9.49 -12.24
CA VAL A 203 2.34 9.08 -11.49
C VAL A 203 2.88 10.25 -10.67
N LYS A 204 3.01 11.45 -11.25
CA LYS A 204 3.50 12.63 -10.54
C LYS A 204 2.61 12.99 -9.34
N ASP A 205 1.30 13.03 -9.53
CA ASP A 205 0.35 13.35 -8.45
C ASP A 205 0.45 12.34 -7.31
N ARG A 206 0.61 11.05 -7.63
CA ARG A 206 0.88 9.99 -6.64
C ARG A 206 2.18 10.23 -5.88
N TRP A 207 3.25 10.63 -6.57
CA TRP A 207 4.54 10.94 -5.94
C TRP A 207 4.49 12.18 -5.06
N VAL A 208 3.75 13.22 -5.48
CA VAL A 208 3.49 14.42 -4.69
C VAL A 208 2.71 14.06 -3.43
N GLN A 209 1.65 13.25 -3.55
CA GLN A 209 0.85 12.78 -2.42
C GLN A 209 1.67 11.96 -1.41
N MET A 210 2.61 11.15 -1.89
CA MET A 210 3.54 10.39 -1.04
C MET A 210 4.71 11.24 -0.49
N GLY A 211 4.83 12.51 -0.88
CA GLY A 211 5.96 13.36 -0.49
C GLY A 211 7.31 12.96 -1.10
N LEU A 212 7.30 12.13 -2.15
CA LEU A 212 8.49 11.66 -2.87
C LEU A 212 8.96 12.67 -3.92
N TRP A 213 8.05 13.47 -4.46
CA TRP A 213 8.37 14.47 -5.47
C TRP A 213 9.21 15.61 -4.87
N ASN A 214 10.25 16.04 -5.59
CA ASN A 214 10.91 17.30 -5.31
C ASN A 214 10.47 18.39 -6.29
N ASP A 215 10.02 19.52 -5.76
CA ASP A 215 9.60 20.66 -6.57
C ASP A 215 10.75 21.21 -7.43
N ASP A 216 12.00 21.02 -6.99
CA ASP A 216 13.20 21.42 -7.74
C ASP A 216 13.49 20.52 -8.96
N TRP A 217 12.90 19.33 -9.05
CA TRP A 217 13.16 18.39 -10.16
C TRP A 217 12.52 18.84 -11.49
N GLY A 218 11.60 19.81 -11.48
CA GLY A 218 10.97 20.33 -12.69
C GLY A 218 10.01 19.32 -13.34
N ILE A 219 10.36 18.79 -14.52
CA ILE A 219 9.50 17.87 -15.30
C ILE A 219 9.80 16.40 -14.98
N LEU A 220 11.04 16.02 -14.70
CA LEU A 220 11.39 14.63 -14.43
C LEU A 220 12.13 14.55 -13.11
N PRO A 221 11.92 13.48 -12.33
CA PRO A 221 12.64 13.33 -11.08
C PRO A 221 14.14 13.25 -11.34
N GLY A 222 14.92 13.77 -10.40
CA GLY A 222 16.38 13.67 -10.42
C GLY A 222 16.88 12.23 -10.28
N VAL A 223 18.20 12.08 -10.33
CA VAL A 223 18.85 10.77 -10.17
C VAL A 223 19.05 10.38 -8.71
N ALA A 224 19.10 11.33 -7.78
CA ALA A 224 19.31 11.07 -6.36
C ALA A 224 18.01 11.25 -5.56
N TRP A 225 17.82 10.46 -4.52
CA TRP A 225 16.73 10.74 -3.58
C TRP A 225 17.01 12.01 -2.81
N LEU A 226 15.94 12.69 -2.38
CA LEU A 226 15.98 13.91 -1.57
C LEU A 226 16.91 13.84 -0.35
N TYR A 227 17.05 12.67 0.26
CA TYR A 227 17.88 12.49 1.44
C TYR A 227 19.36 12.24 1.13
N GLU A 228 19.71 11.89 -0.10
CA GLU A 228 21.11 11.70 -0.48
C GLU A 228 21.87 13.03 -0.52
N ASP A 229 21.15 14.12 -0.81
CA ASP A 229 21.69 15.48 -0.82
C ASP A 229 21.73 16.11 0.59
N LEU A 230 21.09 15.47 1.58
CA LEU A 230 21.15 15.95 2.96
C LEU A 230 22.54 15.69 3.56
N PRO A 231 23.12 16.64 4.31
CA PRO A 231 24.36 16.41 5.04
C PRO A 231 24.24 15.14 5.88
N LYS A 232 25.24 14.24 5.83
CA LYS A 232 25.19 12.95 6.55
C LYS A 232 24.93 13.10 8.06
N ASP A 233 25.32 14.24 8.63
CA ASP A 233 25.13 14.59 10.04
C ASP A 233 23.67 14.97 10.39
N SER A 234 22.83 15.20 9.38
CA SER A 234 21.40 15.52 9.54
C SER A 234 20.49 14.28 9.51
N CYS A 235 21.05 13.10 9.20
CA CYS A 235 20.30 11.86 9.35
C CYS A 235 19.94 11.71 10.84
N PRO A 236 18.65 11.72 11.22
CA PRO A 236 18.28 11.49 12.60
C PRO A 236 18.95 10.17 13.01
N PRO A 237 19.68 10.12 14.14
CA PRO A 237 20.50 8.97 14.52
C PRO A 237 19.63 7.75 14.34
N ALA A 238 20.02 6.91 13.35
CA ALA A 238 19.18 5.89 12.76
C ALA A 238 18.40 5.25 13.89
N VAL A 239 17.11 5.62 14.03
CA VAL A 239 16.31 5.42 15.23
C VAL A 239 16.76 4.12 15.82
N GLU A 240 17.58 4.17 16.89
CA GLU A 240 18.19 2.97 17.46
C GLU A 240 17.04 2.02 17.56
N ALA A 241 17.05 1.00 16.68
CA ALA A 241 15.88 0.17 16.47
C ALA A 241 15.68 -0.44 17.83
N VAL A 242 14.71 0.13 18.56
CA VAL A 242 14.64 0.00 20.00
C VAL A 242 14.70 -1.49 20.21
N GLU A 243 15.68 -1.97 20.97
CA GLU A 243 15.78 -3.38 21.38
C GLU A 243 14.58 -3.72 22.29
N ALA A 244 13.38 -3.43 21.84
CA ALA A 244 12.11 -3.84 22.38
C ALA A 244 11.80 -5.27 21.88
N ASP A 245 12.76 -6.19 21.98
CA ASP A 245 12.46 -7.62 21.91
C ASP A 245 13.49 -8.53 22.61
N LYS A 246 14.01 -8.10 23.77
CA LYS A 246 14.84 -9.01 24.62
C LYS A 246 14.31 -9.28 26.02
N THR A 247 13.20 -8.67 26.44
CA THR A 247 12.59 -8.94 27.76
C THR A 247 11.32 -9.79 27.72
N SER A 248 10.93 -10.35 26.56
CA SER A 248 9.91 -11.41 26.48
C SER A 248 10.45 -12.78 26.97
N LYS A 249 11.06 -12.81 28.16
CA LYS A 249 11.03 -13.99 29.03
C LYS A 249 9.65 -14.05 29.70
N ARG A 250 8.58 -14.11 28.89
CA ARG A 250 7.23 -14.35 29.41
C ARG A 250 7.05 -15.85 29.59
N VAL A 251 7.15 -16.27 30.85
CA VAL A 251 6.69 -17.52 31.44
C VAL A 251 5.74 -18.29 30.52
N LYS A 252 6.17 -19.48 30.06
CA LYS A 252 5.34 -20.49 29.39
C LYS A 252 4.23 -20.97 30.34
N LYS A 253 3.19 -20.16 30.56
CA LYS A 253 1.92 -20.68 31.09
C LYS A 253 1.28 -21.45 29.94
N ARG A 254 1.44 -22.77 29.97
CA ARG A 254 0.72 -23.75 29.14
C ARG A 254 -0.77 -23.41 29.19
N THR A 255 -1.32 -22.85 28.12
CA THR A 255 -2.77 -22.71 27.94
C THR A 255 -3.37 -24.11 27.71
N PRO A 256 -4.53 -24.43 28.32
CA PRO A 256 -5.17 -25.75 28.20
C PRO A 256 -5.61 -26.11 26.76
N ILE A 257 -5.72 -25.11 25.89
CA ILE A 257 -6.26 -25.21 24.52
C ILE A 257 -5.35 -26.03 23.58
N ALA A 258 -4.07 -26.20 23.91
CA ALA A 258 -3.15 -26.99 23.08
C ALA A 258 -3.36 -28.51 23.22
N ARG A 259 -4.05 -29.00 24.28
CA ARG A 259 -4.31 -30.44 24.44
C ARG A 259 -5.44 -30.95 23.54
N ASP A 260 -6.44 -30.12 23.26
CA ASP A 260 -7.59 -30.55 22.44
C ASP A 260 -7.22 -30.73 20.96
N ARG A 261 -6.36 -29.86 20.42
CA ARG A 261 -5.91 -29.99 19.02
C ARG A 261 -5.02 -31.21 18.78
N GLU A 262 -4.29 -31.68 19.79
CA GLU A 262 -3.51 -32.91 19.66
C GLU A 262 -4.39 -34.16 19.77
N ALA A 263 -5.45 -34.13 20.60
CA ALA A 263 -6.45 -35.20 20.64
C ALA A 263 -7.22 -35.31 19.30
N GLU A 264 -7.58 -34.18 18.69
CA GLU A 264 -8.25 -34.14 17.39
C GLU A 264 -7.34 -34.66 16.25
N ARG A 265 -6.06 -34.31 16.28
CA ARG A 265 -5.05 -34.86 15.34
C ARG A 265 -4.81 -36.36 15.54
N ARG A 266 -4.88 -36.87 16.77
CA ARG A 266 -4.77 -38.32 17.03
C ARG A 266 -6.01 -39.07 16.56
N SER A 267 -7.20 -38.49 16.75
CA SER A 267 -8.47 -39.05 16.29
C SER A 267 -8.53 -39.17 14.76
N THR A 268 -8.17 -38.11 14.03
CA THR A 268 -8.13 -38.12 12.56
C THR A 268 -7.10 -39.10 12.00
N ARG A 269 -5.94 -39.27 12.66
CA ARG A 269 -4.92 -40.25 12.25
C ARG A 269 -5.37 -41.70 12.45
N LEU A 270 -6.14 -41.98 13.51
CA LEU A 270 -6.72 -43.29 13.76
C LEU A 270 -7.85 -43.61 12.76
N ALA A 271 -8.69 -42.63 12.44
CA ALA A 271 -9.72 -42.78 11.41
C ALA A 271 -9.11 -43.07 10.03
N ALA A 272 -8.08 -42.33 9.63
CA ALA A 272 -7.37 -42.56 8.36
C ALA A 272 -6.70 -43.95 8.30
N LYS A 273 -6.11 -44.42 9.42
CA LYS A 273 -5.55 -45.78 9.49
C LYS A 273 -6.61 -46.87 9.36
N LYS A 274 -7.80 -46.67 9.92
CA LYS A 274 -8.91 -47.63 9.82
C LYS A 274 -9.41 -47.76 8.38
N VAL A 275 -9.61 -46.63 7.69
CA VAL A 275 -10.01 -46.62 6.28
C VAL A 275 -8.96 -47.29 5.39
N ALA A 276 -7.68 -47.05 5.64
CA ALA A 276 -6.60 -47.70 4.89
C ALA A 276 -6.56 -49.23 5.10
N ALA A 277 -6.84 -49.70 6.32
CA ALA A 277 -6.91 -51.14 6.61
C ALA A 277 -8.11 -51.82 5.95
N GLU A 278 -9.27 -51.16 5.91
CA GLU A 278 -10.46 -51.67 5.21
C GLU A 278 -10.26 -51.75 3.69
N HIS A 279 -9.57 -50.78 3.09
CA HIS A 279 -9.19 -50.83 1.68
C HIS A 279 -8.18 -51.93 1.36
N ALA A 280 -7.23 -52.20 2.25
CA ALA A 280 -6.24 -53.26 2.05
C ALA A 280 -6.87 -54.67 2.12
N GLY A 281 -7.90 -54.88 2.95
CA GLY A 281 -8.62 -56.16 3.05
C GLY A 281 -9.57 -56.47 1.89
N GLY A 282 -9.95 -55.47 1.09
CA GLY A 282 -10.88 -55.63 -0.04
C GLY A 282 -10.25 -56.14 -1.34
N LEU A 283 -8.92 -56.12 -1.47
CA LEU A 283 -8.23 -56.40 -2.73
C LEU A 283 -7.91 -57.88 -3.00
N GLU A 284 -8.19 -58.80 -2.07
CA GLU A 284 -7.82 -60.22 -2.21
C GLU A 284 -8.89 -61.12 -2.87
N ARG A 285 -10.02 -60.59 -3.36
CA ARG A 285 -11.12 -61.42 -3.92
C ARG A 285 -11.42 -61.30 -5.41
N GLN A 286 -10.51 -60.83 -6.25
CA GLN A 286 -10.68 -60.92 -7.71
C GLN A 286 -9.42 -61.41 -8.41
N VAL A 287 -9.10 -62.69 -8.20
CA VAL A 287 -8.26 -63.46 -9.13
C VAL A 287 -9.20 -64.28 -10.02
N GLY A 288 -9.19 -64.00 -11.33
CA GLY A 288 -9.65 -64.97 -12.32
C GLY A 288 -10.40 -64.40 -13.51
N SER A 289 -9.66 -63.92 -14.52
CA SER A 289 -10.01 -64.21 -15.93
C SER A 289 -8.86 -63.83 -16.87
N PRO A 290 -8.28 -64.80 -17.61
CA PRO A 290 -7.23 -64.53 -18.58
C PRO A 290 -7.84 -64.04 -19.90
N VAL A 291 -7.60 -62.78 -20.26
CA VAL A 291 -7.97 -62.22 -21.57
C VAL A 291 -6.80 -62.35 -22.54
N THR A 292 -7.12 -62.91 -23.69
CA THR A 292 -6.25 -63.29 -24.81
C THR A 292 -5.55 -62.09 -25.45
N LYS A 293 -4.26 -62.28 -25.77
CA LYS A 293 -3.43 -61.33 -26.53
C LYS A 293 -3.95 -61.22 -27.97
N ARG A 294 -4.23 -60.00 -28.43
CA ARG A 294 -4.45 -59.70 -29.85
C ARG A 294 -3.38 -58.72 -30.34
N THR A 295 -2.45 -59.26 -31.12
CA THR A 295 -1.39 -58.57 -31.85
C THR A 295 -1.98 -57.85 -33.05
N LEU A 296 -1.74 -56.54 -33.19
CA LEU A 296 -1.81 -55.74 -34.42
C LEU A 296 -0.89 -54.54 -34.15
N GLY A 297 0.21 -54.31 -34.87
CA GLY A 297 0.31 -54.27 -36.32
C GLY A 297 0.41 -52.78 -36.70
N GLY A 298 1.63 -52.35 -37.04
CA GLY A 298 2.08 -50.95 -36.97
C GLY A 298 1.56 -50.01 -38.05
N ARG A 299 2.08 -48.78 -38.04
CA ARG A 299 2.26 -48.00 -39.28
C ARG A 299 3.24 -46.85 -39.08
N VAL A 300 4.38 -46.97 -39.74
CA VAL A 300 5.30 -45.88 -40.05
C VAL A 300 4.67 -45.05 -41.17
N ARG A 301 4.69 -43.71 -41.04
CA ARG A 301 4.61 -42.80 -42.18
C ARG A 301 5.75 -41.80 -42.10
N LYS A 302 6.27 -41.53 -43.30
CA LYS A 302 7.42 -40.72 -43.67
C LYS A 302 7.28 -39.26 -43.26
#